data_AF-A0AAW0U295-F1
#
_entry.id   AF-A0AAW0U295-F1
#
_cell.length_a   1.000
_cell.length_b   1.000
_cell.length_c   1.000
_cell.angle_alpha   90.00
_cell.angle_beta   90.00
_cell.angle_gamma   90.00
#
_symmetry.space_group_name_H-M   'P 1'
#
loop_
_entity.id
_entity.type
_entity.pdbx_description
1 polymer ?
#
loop_
_entity_poly.entity_id
_entity_poly.type
_entity_poly.pdbx_seq_one_letter_code
_entity_poly.pdbx_strand_id
1 'polypeptide(L)'
;MSFRDKGVRKACWDSRDRYWACLDLPGIQRDHCLELRRLYELACPGHWVKHFDRKRQYMEFQERIHSVGLREPATLSSCPALDTPLTRRHRVYSEVVFT
;
A
#
# COMPACT_ATOMS: atom_id res chain seq x y z
N MET A 1 7.42 -15.28 12.49
CA MET A 1 7.15 -13.83 12.31
C MET A 1 6.34 -13.34 13.49
N SER A 2 6.80 -12.30 14.20
CA SER A 2 6.06 -11.74 15.34
C SER A 2 4.88 -10.94 14.82
N PHE A 3 3.67 -11.43 15.09
CA PHE A 3 2.44 -10.67 14.92
C PHE A 3 2.54 -9.46 15.87
N ARG A 4 2.80 -8.26 15.33
CA ARG A 4 2.85 -7.06 16.16
C ARG A 4 1.53 -6.90 16.90
N ASP A 5 1.65 -6.61 18.20
CA ASP A 5 0.53 -6.42 19.10
C ASP A 5 -0.46 -5.38 18.54
N LYS A 6 -1.75 -5.59 18.81
CA LYS A 6 -2.84 -4.76 18.29
C LYS A 6 -2.68 -3.30 18.74
N GLY A 7 -2.14 -3.06 19.94
CA GLY A 7 -1.90 -1.71 20.47
C GLY A 7 -0.83 -0.96 19.68
N VAL A 8 0.30 -1.60 19.40
CA VAL A 8 1.39 -1.01 18.59
C VAL A 8 0.92 -0.67 17.18
N ARG A 9 0.07 -1.53 16.60
CA ARG A 9 -0.53 -1.27 15.28
C ARG A 9 -1.43 -0.04 15.30
N LYS A 10 -2.29 0.09 16.32
CA LYS A 10 -3.17 1.24 16.47
C LYS A 10 -2.36 2.53 16.62
N ALA A 11 -1.36 2.55 17.49
CA ALA A 11 -0.49 3.71 17.67
C ALA A 11 0.23 4.14 16.37
N CYS A 12 0.67 3.17 15.56
CA CYS A 12 1.26 3.44 14.25
C CYS A 12 0.25 4.03 13.24
N TRP A 13 -1.00 3.57 13.25
CA TRP A 13 -2.03 4.17 12.40
C TRP A 13 -2.42 5.57 12.86
N ASP A 14 -2.53 5.78 14.19
CA ASP A 14 -2.83 7.10 14.76
C ASP A 14 -1.73 8.12 14.42
N SER A 15 -0.45 7.73 14.47
CA SER A 15 0.67 8.62 14.09
C SER A 15 0.71 8.90 12.59
N ARG A 16 0.41 7.90 11.75
CA ARG A 16 0.25 8.06 10.30
C ARG A 16 -0.82 9.10 9.98
N ASP A 17 -2.00 8.98 10.59
CA ASP A 17 -3.14 9.83 10.26
C ASP A 17 -2.89 11.28 10.66
N ARG A 18 -2.20 11.52 11.79
CA ARG A 18 -1.74 12.86 12.18
C ARG A 18 -0.75 13.44 11.17
N TYR A 19 0.22 12.65 10.71
CA TYR A 19 1.18 13.09 9.70
C TYR A 19 0.49 13.40 8.36
N TRP A 20 -0.46 12.57 7.95
CA TRP A 20 -1.18 12.79 6.70
C TRP A 20 -2.10 13.99 6.75
N ALA A 21 -2.84 14.18 7.85
CA ALA A 21 -3.66 15.37 8.07
C ALA A 21 -2.82 16.66 8.01
N CYS A 22 -1.57 16.63 8.50
CA CYS A 22 -0.66 17.77 8.40
C CYS A 22 -0.30 18.12 6.94
N LEU A 23 -0.13 17.09 6.09
CA LEU A 23 0.21 17.28 4.68
C LEU A 23 -0.98 17.72 3.82
N ASP A 24 -2.21 17.39 4.23
CA ASP A 24 -3.43 17.74 3.50
C ASP A 24 -3.88 19.19 3.76
N LEU A 25 -3.30 19.85 4.77
CA LEU A 25 -3.58 21.26 5.07
C LEU A 25 -3.01 22.19 3.98
N PRO A 26 -3.84 23.00 3.32
CA PRO A 26 -3.38 23.89 2.25
C PRO A 26 -2.49 25.00 2.82
N GLY A 27 -1.29 25.17 2.24
CA GLY A 27 -0.37 26.25 2.59
C GLY A 27 0.64 25.96 3.72
N ILE A 28 0.65 24.75 4.28
CA ILE A 28 1.69 24.34 5.23
C ILE A 28 2.92 23.84 4.47
N GLN A 29 4.08 24.44 4.76
CA GLN A 29 5.36 23.95 4.28
C GLN A 29 5.66 22.58 4.89
N ARG A 30 6.15 21.64 4.08
CA ARG A 30 6.48 20.27 4.50
C ARG A 30 7.37 20.20 5.75
N ASP A 31 8.14 21.25 5.99
CA ASP A 31 9.03 21.42 7.13
C ASP A 31 8.30 21.39 8.49
N HIS A 32 7.08 21.93 8.55
CA HIS A 32 6.27 21.89 9.78
C HIS A 32 5.81 20.47 10.15
N CYS A 33 5.70 19.58 9.17
CA CYS A 33 5.28 18.19 9.39
C CYS A 33 6.48 17.25 9.66
N LEU A 34 7.72 17.74 9.69
CA LEU A 34 8.92 16.92 9.93
C LEU A 34 8.91 16.27 11.33
N GLU A 35 8.40 16.96 12.33
CA GLU A 35 8.33 16.39 13.68
C GLU A 35 7.32 15.24 13.75
N LEU A 36 6.16 15.40 13.09
CA LEU A 36 5.19 14.32 12.93
C LEU A 36 5.74 13.15 12.10
N ARG A 37 6.61 13.43 11.12
CA ARG A 37 7.31 12.41 10.34
C ARG A 37 8.22 11.57 11.22
N ARG A 38 8.99 12.18 12.13
CA ARG A 38 9.85 11.46 13.08
C ARG A 38 9.04 10.55 13.99
N LEU A 39 7.93 11.07 14.55
CA LEU A 39 7.02 10.26 15.38
C LEU A 39 6.43 9.08 14.62
N TYR A 40 6.11 9.28 13.34
CA TYR A 40 5.60 8.23 12.47
C TYR A 40 6.64 7.12 12.22
N GLU A 41 7.90 7.49 11.94
CA GLU A 41 9.00 6.54 11.74
C GLU A 41 9.37 5.77 13.00
N LEU A 42 9.22 6.38 14.18
CA LEU A 42 9.45 5.72 15.47
C LEU A 42 8.32 4.76 15.85
N ALA A 43 7.06 5.14 15.61
CA ALA A 43 5.89 4.33 15.96
C ALA A 43 5.70 3.12 15.03
N CYS A 44 6.07 3.26 13.75
CA CYS A 44 5.84 2.24 12.73
C CYS A 44 7.12 1.47 12.35
N PRO A 45 7.02 0.19 12.00
CA PRO A 45 8.14 -0.51 11.39
C PRO A 45 8.47 0.09 10.02
N GLY A 46 9.76 0.21 9.68
CA GLY A 46 10.20 0.88 8.45
C GLY A 46 9.62 0.30 7.14
N HIS A 47 9.26 -0.99 7.10
CA HIS A 47 8.60 -1.56 5.91
C HIS A 47 7.16 -1.05 5.73
N TRP A 48 6.45 -0.74 6.83
CA TRP A 48 5.12 -0.14 6.78
C TRP A 48 5.19 1.29 6.31
N VAL A 49 6.12 2.07 6.85
CA VAL A 49 6.38 3.45 6.42
C VAL A 49 6.60 3.50 4.90
N LYS A 50 7.51 2.67 4.37
CA LYS A 50 7.75 2.57 2.93
C LYS A 50 6.51 2.17 2.12
N HIS A 51 5.68 1.27 2.64
CA HIS A 51 4.45 0.85 1.97
C HIS A 51 3.42 1.99 1.93
N PHE A 52 3.21 2.66 3.05
CA PHE A 52 2.26 3.76 3.18
C PHE A 52 2.68 4.99 2.37
N ASP A 53 3.97 5.34 2.32
CA ASP A 53 4.49 6.43 1.50
C ASP A 53 4.21 6.19 0.01
N ARG A 54 4.52 4.99 -0.48
CA ARG A 54 4.22 4.60 -1.88
C ARG A 54 2.73 4.63 -2.17
N LYS A 55 1.90 4.16 -1.23
CA LYS A 55 0.45 4.18 -1.37
C LYS A 55 -0.08 5.61 -1.50
N ARG A 56 0.43 6.54 -0.69
CA ARG A 56 0.02 7.95 -0.75
C ARG A 56 0.40 8.59 -2.09
N GLN A 57 1.64 8.40 -2.55
CA GLN A 57 2.08 8.90 -3.85
C GLN A 57 1.23 8.35 -5.00
N TYR A 58 0.83 7.08 -4.91
CA TYR A 58 -0.08 6.48 -5.88
C TYR A 58 -1.47 7.14 -5.85
N MET A 59 -2.04 7.40 -4.67
CA MET A 59 -3.34 8.08 -4.54
C MET A 59 -3.29 9.50 -5.12
N GLU A 60 -2.25 10.27 -4.78
CA GLU A 60 -2.03 11.62 -5.33
C GLU A 60 -1.87 11.58 -6.87
N PHE A 61 -1.15 10.59 -7.39
CA PHE A 61 -1.01 10.38 -8.83
C PHE A 61 -2.35 9.99 -9.47
N GLN A 62 -3.11 9.08 -8.85
CA GLN A 62 -4.41 8.65 -9.34
C GLN A 62 -5.40 9.82 -9.41
N GLU A 63 -5.42 10.67 -8.40
CA GLU A 63 -6.24 11.90 -8.38
C GLU A 63 -5.83 12.87 -9.49
N ARG A 64 -4.53 13.03 -9.73
CA ARG A 64 -4.00 13.85 -10.84
C ARG A 64 -4.38 13.28 -12.21
N ILE A 65 -4.31 11.97 -12.40
CA ILE A 65 -4.72 11.32 -13.65
C ILE A 65 -6.22 11.44 -13.86
N HIS A 66 -7.01 11.22 -12.81
CA HIS A 66 -8.47 11.34 -12.86
C HIS A 66 -8.91 12.79 -13.17
N SER A 67 -8.26 13.79 -12.58
CA SER A 67 -8.56 15.21 -12.83
C SER A 67 -8.12 15.69 -14.23
N VAL A 68 -7.04 15.14 -14.80
CA VAL A 68 -6.57 15.47 -16.16
C VAL A 68 -7.42 14.82 -17.26
N GLY A 69 -8.39 13.96 -16.92
CA GLY A 69 -9.38 13.45 -17.87
C GLY A 69 -8.85 12.39 -18.84
N LEU A 70 -7.76 11.70 -18.51
CA LEU A 70 -7.28 10.55 -19.27
C LEU A 70 -7.90 9.27 -18.69
N ARG A 71 -8.73 8.64 -19.52
CA ARG A 71 -9.56 7.50 -19.22
C ARG A 71 -8.75 6.22 -18.95
N GLU A 72 -9.08 5.60 -17.82
CA GLU A 72 -8.97 4.17 -17.41
C GLU A 72 -7.56 3.53 -17.27
N PRO A 73 -7.13 3.13 -16.05
CA PRO A 73 -6.45 1.85 -15.94
C PRO A 73 -7.47 0.79 -16.31
N ALA A 74 -7.31 0.18 -17.48
CA ALA A 74 -8.09 -0.99 -17.87
C ALA A 74 -8.18 -1.96 -16.68
N THR A 75 -9.41 -2.16 -16.20
CA THR A 75 -9.90 -3.40 -15.58
C THR A 75 -8.91 -4.16 -14.68
N LEU A 76 -8.89 -3.81 -13.39
CA LEU A 76 -8.60 -4.80 -12.32
C LEU A 76 -9.87 -5.40 -11.73
N SER A 77 -10.98 -5.44 -12.50
CA SER A 77 -12.20 -6.19 -12.15
C SER A 77 -12.68 -7.14 -13.26
N SER A 78 -11.78 -7.53 -14.15
CA SER A 78 -11.95 -8.79 -14.86
C SER A 78 -10.56 -9.23 -15.28
N CYS A 79 -9.98 -10.17 -14.54
CA CYS A 79 -9.18 -11.15 -15.24
C CYS A 79 -10.09 -11.68 -16.36
N PRO A 80 -9.80 -11.50 -17.66
CA PRO A 80 -10.27 -12.51 -18.57
C PRO A 80 -9.66 -13.80 -18.02
N ALA A 81 -10.48 -14.81 -17.78
CA ALA A 81 -9.96 -16.16 -17.63
C ALA A 81 -9.15 -16.43 -18.90
N LEU A 82 -7.84 -16.18 -18.82
CA LEU A 82 -6.89 -16.66 -19.79
C LEU A 82 -6.87 -18.15 -19.51
N ASP A 83 -7.74 -18.88 -20.20
CA ASP A 83 -7.64 -20.31 -20.46
C ASP A 83 -6.32 -20.57 -21.19
N THR A 84 -5.22 -20.35 -20.49
CA THR A 84 -3.91 -20.86 -20.83
C THR A 84 -3.75 -22.15 -20.04
N PRO A 85 -3.31 -23.24 -20.69
CA PRO A 85 -3.28 -24.58 -20.11
C PRO A 85 -2.13 -24.72 -19.10
N LEU A 86 -2.16 -23.93 -18.03
CA LEU A 86 -1.23 -24.02 -16.89
C LEU A 86 -1.67 -25.05 -15.85
N THR A 87 -2.71 -25.84 -16.14
CA THR A 87 -3.06 -27.04 -15.36
C THR A 87 -2.22 -28.27 -15.75
N ARG A 88 -1.40 -28.15 -16.82
CA ARG A 88 -0.36 -29.10 -17.27
C ARG A 88 0.62 -29.54 -16.17
N ARG A 89 1.27 -28.53 -15.57
CA ARG A 89 2.46 -28.73 -14.72
C ARG A 89 2.13 -28.94 -13.24
N HIS A 90 1.01 -28.40 -12.75
CA HIS A 90 0.61 -28.61 -11.35
C HIS A 90 0.13 -30.05 -11.09
N ARG A 91 -0.42 -30.76 -12.08
CA ARG A 91 -0.86 -32.15 -11.93
C ARG A 91 0.30 -33.15 -11.79
N VAL A 92 1.40 -32.93 -12.52
CA VAL A 92 2.58 -33.79 -12.45
C VAL A 92 3.29 -33.68 -11.10
N TYR A 93 3.36 -32.48 -10.50
CA TYR A 93 3.99 -32.32 -9.20
C TYR A 93 3.23 -33.04 -8.07
N SER A 94 1.89 -33.08 -8.13
CA SER A 94 1.08 -33.80 -7.14
C SER A 94 1.15 -35.32 -7.28
N GLU A 95 1.28 -35.85 -8.50
CA GLU A 95 1.37 -37.31 -8.73
C GLU A 95 2.74 -37.89 -8.33
N VAL A 96 3.82 -37.11 -8.41
CA VAL A 96 5.19 -37.59 -8.11
C VAL A 96 5.54 -37.51 -6.63
N VAL A 97 4.90 -36.63 -5.84
CA VAL A 97 5.29 -36.39 -4.43
C VAL A 97 4.49 -37.24 -3.43
N PHE A 98 3.37 -37.85 -3.84
CA PHE A 98 2.50 -38.66 -2.97
C PHE A 98 2.37 -40.13 -3.40
N THR A 99 3.41 -40.68 -4.03
CA THR A 99 3.63 -42.13 -4.15
C THR A 99 4.92 -42.53 -3.46
#